data_AF-A0A7W0HE77-F1
#
_entry.id   AF-A0A7W0HE77-F1
#
_cell.length_a   1.000
_cell.length_b   1.000
_cell.length_c   1.000
_cell.angle_alpha   90.00
_cell.angle_beta   90.00
_cell.angle_gamma   90.00
#
_symmetry.space_group_name_H-M   'P 1'
#
loop_
_entity.id
_entity.type
_entity.pdbx_description
1 polymer ?
#
loop_
_entity_poly.entity_id
_entity_poly.type
_entity_poly.pdbx_seq_one_letter_code
_entity_poly.pdbx_strand_id
1 'polypeptide(L)'
;MRARAWLAAAVLGLVGVLMLGVFPARTLVAQHNERRDVAAQVDDLSARNQALQAQADLLKSDAEIERLARQHYDLVRPGEEIFNIVPQEPAAPEAAPPPAEPSGPGWGRQLLDRLTNVF
;
A
#
# COMPACT_ATOMS: atom_id res chain seq x y z
N MET A 1 17.89 62.54 -56.09
CA MET A 1 18.55 61.93 -54.92
C MET A 1 17.74 62.09 -53.62
N ARG A 2 17.21 63.28 -53.32
CA ARG A 2 16.42 63.55 -52.10
C ARG A 2 15.19 62.65 -51.90
N ALA A 3 14.40 62.40 -52.93
CA ALA A 3 13.22 61.52 -52.84
C ALA A 3 13.56 60.06 -52.49
N ARG A 4 14.70 59.55 -52.99
CA ARG A 4 15.21 58.21 -52.64
C ARG A 4 15.65 58.14 -51.18
N ALA A 5 16.28 59.19 -50.66
CA ALA A 5 16.68 59.26 -49.25
C ALA A 5 15.46 59.30 -48.31
N TRP A 6 14.41 60.05 -48.67
CA TRP A 6 13.16 60.09 -47.90
C TRP A 6 12.41 58.75 -47.90
N LEU A 7 12.34 58.07 -49.05
CA LEU A 7 11.77 56.73 -49.12
C LEU A 7 12.56 55.73 -48.28
N ALA A 8 13.90 55.77 -48.34
CA ALA A 8 14.75 54.91 -47.50
C ALA A 8 14.52 55.16 -46.01
N ALA A 9 14.41 56.42 -45.59
CA ALA A 9 14.12 56.78 -44.20
C ALA A 9 12.72 56.31 -43.75
N ALA A 10 11.71 56.43 -44.61
CA ALA A 10 10.36 55.96 -44.32
C ALA A 10 10.29 54.43 -44.17
N VAL A 11 10.98 53.70 -45.04
CA VAL A 11 11.08 52.23 -44.94
C VAL A 11 11.83 51.82 -43.68
N LEU A 12 12.94 52.48 -43.34
CA LEU A 12 13.70 52.20 -42.12
C LEU A 12 12.86 52.46 -40.86
N GLY A 13 12.08 53.55 -40.85
CA GLY A 13 11.14 53.87 -39.78
C GLY A 13 10.05 52.83 -39.62
N LEU A 14 9.44 52.38 -40.73
CA LEU A 14 8.42 51.33 -40.73
C LEU A 14 8.98 50.00 -40.19
N VAL A 15 10.18 49.62 -40.62
CA VAL A 15 10.87 48.42 -40.12
C VAL A 15 11.15 48.54 -38.63
N GLY A 16 11.60 49.71 -38.15
CA GLY A 16 11.83 49.97 -36.72
C GLY A 16 10.55 49.84 -35.89
N VAL A 17 9.44 50.41 -36.36
CA VAL A 17 8.12 50.30 -35.70
C VAL A 17 7.64 48.84 -35.67
N LEU A 18 7.78 48.11 -36.77
CA LEU A 18 7.42 46.69 -36.84
C LEU A 18 8.28 45.85 -35.89
N MET A 19 9.58 46.12 -35.79
CA MET A 19 10.49 45.45 -34.85
C MET A 19 10.06 45.68 -33.39
N LEU A 20 9.73 46.92 -33.04
CA LEU A 20 9.28 47.32 -31.70
C LEU A 20 7.88 46.78 -31.35
N GLY A 21 6.99 46.56 -32.33
CA GLY A 21 5.65 46.04 -32.08
C GLY A 21 5.60 44.51 -32.07
N VAL A 22 6.30 43.86 -33.00
CA VAL A 22 6.23 42.39 -33.19
C VAL A 22 7.08 41.64 -32.17
N PHE A 23 8.20 42.20 -31.71
CA PHE A 23 9.09 41.55 -30.75
C PHE A 23 8.48 41.42 -29.33
N PRO A 24 7.94 42.48 -28.69
CA PRO A 24 7.34 42.36 -27.35
C PRO A 24 5.97 41.69 -27.34
N ALA A 25 5.20 41.74 -28.43
CA ALA A 25 3.90 41.08 -28.49
C ALA A 25 4.02 39.56 -28.35
N ARG A 26 5.09 38.97 -28.92
CA ARG A 26 5.35 37.52 -28.83
C ARG A 26 5.75 37.09 -27.41
N THR A 27 6.57 37.90 -26.73
CA THR A 27 7.03 37.58 -25.37
C THR A 27 5.95 37.79 -24.31
N LEU A 28 5.09 38.79 -24.46
CA LEU A 28 3.98 39.03 -23.53
C LEU A 28 2.93 37.90 -23.56
N VAL A 29 2.60 37.38 -24.75
CA VAL A 29 1.66 36.24 -24.88
C VAL A 29 2.27 34.96 -24.32
N ALA A 30 3.54 34.66 -24.62
CA ALA A 30 4.22 33.49 -24.09
C ALA A 30 4.34 33.53 -22.56
N GLN A 31 4.73 34.67 -21.99
CA GLN A 31 4.81 34.87 -20.54
C GLN A 31 3.45 34.75 -19.85
N HIS A 32 2.38 35.17 -20.51
CA HIS A 32 1.04 35.08 -19.94
C HIS A 32 0.54 33.63 -19.87
N ASN A 33 0.79 32.84 -20.92
CA ASN A 33 0.43 31.43 -20.95
C ASN A 33 1.25 30.63 -19.92
N GLU A 34 2.56 30.85 -19.86
CA GLU A 34 3.44 30.18 -18.89
C GLU A 34 3.01 30.47 -17.43
N ARG A 35 2.66 31.73 -17.12
CA ARG A 35 2.13 32.08 -15.78
C ARG A 35 0.80 31.40 -15.48
N ARG A 36 -0.09 31.26 -16.48
CA ARG A 36 -1.39 30.58 -16.31
C ARG A 36 -1.21 29.10 -16.06
N ASP A 37 -0.34 28.44 -16.81
CA ASP A 37 -0.07 27.01 -16.65
C ASP A 37 0.59 26.71 -15.31
N VAL A 38 1.53 27.56 -14.87
CA VAL A 38 2.16 27.43 -13.54
C VAL A 38 1.15 27.68 -12.42
N ALA A 39 0.30 28.71 -12.53
CA ALA A 39 -0.73 28.98 -11.53
C ALA A 39 -1.72 27.81 -11.40
N ALA A 40 -2.17 27.26 -12.53
CA ALA A 40 -3.07 26.10 -12.54
C ALA A 40 -2.43 24.87 -11.87
N GLN A 41 -1.13 24.64 -12.08
CA GLN A 41 -0.39 23.57 -11.40
C GLN A 41 -0.30 23.80 -9.89
N VAL A 42 -0.03 25.03 -9.45
CA VAL A 42 0.01 25.36 -8.01
C VAL A 42 -1.33 25.09 -7.35
N ASP A 43 -2.43 25.49 -8.00
CA ASP A 43 -3.78 25.27 -7.47
C ASP A 43 -4.13 23.78 -7.38
N ASP A 44 -3.82 22.99 -8.41
CA ASP A 44 -4.01 21.53 -8.40
C ASP A 44 -3.19 20.85 -7.31
N LEU A 45 -1.90 21.21 -7.17
CA LEU A 45 -1.03 20.65 -6.13
C LEU A 45 -1.51 21.03 -4.73
N SER A 46 -1.94 22.27 -4.53
CA SER A 46 -2.49 22.75 -3.26
C SER A 46 -3.74 21.97 -2.86
N ALA A 47 -4.68 21.77 -3.79
CA ALA A 47 -5.90 21.00 -3.55
C ALA A 47 -5.59 19.54 -3.17
N ARG A 48 -4.65 18.90 -3.87
CA ARG A 48 -4.20 17.53 -3.56
C ARG A 48 -3.52 17.45 -2.20
N ASN A 49 -2.69 18.44 -1.87
CA ASN A 49 -2.01 18.49 -0.58
C ASN A 49 -3.03 18.58 0.56
N GLN A 50 -4.02 19.47 0.45
CA GLN A 50 -5.09 19.61 1.43
C GLN A 50 -5.90 18.31 1.59
N ALA A 51 -6.25 17.64 0.49
CA ALA A 51 -6.98 16.37 0.54
C ALA A 51 -6.15 15.25 1.19
N LEU A 52 -4.84 15.19 0.93
CA LEU A 52 -3.95 14.23 1.56
C LEU A 52 -3.75 14.53 3.04
N GLN A 53 -3.64 15.80 3.42
CA GLN A 53 -3.52 16.20 4.81
C GLN A 53 -4.76 15.83 5.61
N ALA A 54 -5.95 16.09 5.06
CA ALA A 54 -7.22 15.70 5.70
C ALA A 54 -7.33 14.18 5.90
N GLN A 55 -6.87 13.39 4.91
CA GLN A 55 -6.80 11.93 5.07
C GLN A 55 -5.79 11.53 6.14
N ALA A 56 -4.59 12.10 6.12
CA ALA A 56 -3.57 11.80 7.13
C ALA A 56 -4.07 12.11 8.54
N ASP A 57 -4.79 13.22 8.72
CA ASP A 57 -5.35 13.62 10.02
C ASP A 57 -6.48 12.67 10.45
N LEU A 58 -7.33 12.23 9.51
CA LEU A 58 -8.34 11.19 9.78
C LEU A 58 -7.70 9.88 10.21
N LEU A 59 -6.68 9.39 9.49
CA LEU A 59 -5.98 8.15 9.83
C LEU A 59 -5.23 8.22 11.17
N LYS A 60 -4.86 9.41 11.62
CA LYS A 60 -4.24 9.64 12.93
C LYS A 60 -5.26 9.78 14.06
N SER A 61 -6.55 9.90 13.75
CA SER A 61 -7.57 10.02 14.77
C SER A 61 -7.72 8.72 15.55
N ASP A 62 -7.94 8.83 16.87
CA ASP A 62 -8.09 7.67 17.75
C ASP A 62 -9.19 6.72 17.27
N ALA A 63 -10.28 7.25 16.73
CA ALA A 63 -11.39 6.47 16.20
C ALA A 63 -10.98 5.61 15.00
N GLU A 64 -10.20 6.17 14.06
CA GLU A 64 -9.77 5.44 12.88
C GLU A 64 -8.65 4.44 13.21
N ILE A 65 -7.74 4.81 14.13
CA ILE A 65 -6.74 3.91 14.69
C ILE A 65 -7.42 2.72 15.36
N GLU A 66 -8.42 2.95 16.21
CA GLU A 66 -9.18 1.91 16.89
C GLU A 66 -9.95 1.02 15.90
N ARG A 67 -10.54 1.61 14.87
CA ARG A 67 -11.23 0.89 13.79
C ARG A 67 -10.28 -0.07 13.08
N LEU A 68 -9.08 0.41 12.69
CA LEU A 68 -8.05 -0.39 12.03
C LEU A 68 -7.47 -1.46 12.96
N ALA A 69 -7.23 -1.11 14.23
CA ALA A 69 -6.75 -2.01 15.27
C ALA A 69 -7.69 -3.22 15.44
N ARG A 70 -8.99 -2.98 15.56
CA ARG A 70 -10.02 -4.03 15.65
C ARG A 70 -10.14 -4.84 14.36
N GLN A 71 -10.05 -4.19 13.20
CA GLN A 71 -10.25 -4.85 11.90
C GLN A 71 -9.09 -5.79 11.52
N HIS A 72 -7.86 -5.40 11.82
CA HIS A 72 -6.67 -6.08 11.27
C HIS A 72 -5.82 -6.80 12.31
N TYR A 73 -6.00 -6.50 13.60
CA TYR A 73 -5.12 -6.99 14.65
C TYR A 73 -5.87 -7.64 15.81
N ASP A 74 -7.19 -7.84 15.69
CA ASP A 74 -8.05 -8.39 16.75
C ASP A 74 -7.78 -7.70 18.09
N LEU A 75 -7.60 -6.37 18.09
CA LEU A 75 -7.44 -5.60 19.32
C LEU A 75 -8.81 -5.27 19.89
N VAL A 76 -8.98 -5.40 21.21
CA VAL A 76 -10.22 -5.05 21.93
C VAL A 76 -9.98 -4.03 23.03
N ARG A 77 -11.05 -3.42 23.52
CA ARG A 77 -10.96 -2.43 24.60
C ARG A 77 -10.61 -3.07 25.93
N PRO A 78 -10.04 -2.31 26.89
CA PRO A 78 -9.87 -2.79 28.25
C PRO A 78 -11.19 -3.31 28.83
N GLY A 79 -11.21 -4.58 29.24
CA GLY A 79 -12.39 -5.25 29.80
C GLY A 79 -13.26 -6.02 28.79
N GLU A 80 -12.91 -6.03 27.51
CA GLU A 80 -13.53 -6.91 26.50
C GLU A 80 -12.73 -8.23 26.36
N GLU A 81 -13.42 -9.33 26.06
CA GLU A 81 -12.82 -10.65 25.80
C GLU A 81 -13.05 -11.06 24.35
N ILE A 82 -12.02 -11.62 23.71
CA ILE A 82 -12.07 -12.14 22.34
C ILE A 82 -12.24 -13.65 22.38
N PHE A 83 -13.28 -14.16 21.71
CA PHE A 83 -13.49 -15.59 21.51
C PHE A 83 -13.05 -16.00 20.11
N ASN A 84 -11.96 -16.75 20.02
CA ASN A 84 -11.55 -17.38 18.77
C ASN A 84 -12.19 -18.76 18.66
N ILE A 85 -13.09 -18.91 17.67
CA ILE A 85 -13.69 -20.21 17.37
C ILE A 85 -12.70 -20.97 16.50
N VAL A 86 -11.96 -21.89 17.12
CA VAL A 86 -11.13 -22.84 16.40
C VAL A 86 -12.02 -23.92 15.78
N PRO A 87 -11.91 -24.21 14.47
CA PRO A 87 -12.58 -25.37 13.89
C PRO A 87 -12.15 -26.62 14.66
N GLN A 88 -13.13 -27.43 15.06
CA GLN A 88 -12.84 -28.74 15.66
C GLN A 88 -12.06 -29.55 14.62
N GLU A 89 -10.80 -29.88 14.91
CA GLU A 89 -10.12 -30.92 14.13
C GLU A 89 -10.97 -32.20 14.23
N PRO A 90 -11.26 -32.87 13.10
CA PRO A 90 -11.91 -34.16 13.16
C PRO A 90 -11.08 -35.06 14.07
N ALA A 91 -11.70 -35.61 15.11
CA ALA A 91 -11.03 -36.51 16.03
C ALA A 91 -10.27 -37.56 15.22
N ALA A 92 -8.95 -37.64 15.41
CA ALA A 92 -8.16 -38.71 14.87
C ALA A 92 -8.84 -40.03 15.27
N PRO A 93 -9.12 -40.96 14.34
CA PRO A 93 -9.77 -42.20 14.68
C PRO A 93 -8.98 -42.85 15.81
N GLU A 94 -9.67 -43.13 16.92
CA GLU A 94 -9.11 -43.76 18.10
C GLU A 94 -8.32 -44.98 17.65
N ALA A 95 -7.00 -44.94 17.89
CA ALA A 95 -6.10 -46.01 17.46
C ALA A 95 -6.64 -47.32 18.03
N ALA A 96 -6.99 -48.24 17.14
CA ALA A 96 -7.47 -49.56 17.50
C ALA A 96 -6.52 -50.17 18.56
N PRO A 97 -7.06 -50.81 19.61
CA PRO A 97 -6.22 -51.41 20.64
C PRO A 97 -5.17 -52.30 19.98
N PRO A 98 -3.90 -52.25 20.44
CA PRO A 98 -2.83 -53.04 19.85
C PRO A 98 -3.24 -54.53 19.84
N PRO A 99 -2.86 -55.29 18.81
CA PRO A 99 -3.17 -56.72 18.75
C PRO A 99 -2.78 -57.38 20.06
N ALA A 100 -3.71 -58.11 20.68
CA ALA A 100 -3.42 -58.84 21.91
C ALA A 100 -2.22 -59.75 21.65
N GLU A 101 -1.12 -59.52 22.37
CA GLU A 101 0.06 -60.39 22.29
C GLU A 101 -0.37 -61.82 22.66
N PRO A 102 0.08 -62.84 21.91
CA PRO A 102 -0.20 -64.22 22.28
C PRO A 102 0.37 -64.46 23.68
N SER A 103 -0.50 -64.84 24.61
CA SER A 103 -0.13 -65.15 25.98
C SER A 103 0.96 -66.23 25.94
N GLY A 104 2.16 -65.87 26.39
CA GLY A 104 3.30 -66.77 26.42
C GLY A 104 2.98 -68.06 27.21
N PRO A 105 3.75 -69.15 27.01
CA PRO A 105 3.46 -70.44 27.61
C PRO A 105 3.34 -70.30 29.13
N GLY A 106 2.17 -70.66 29.67
CA GLY A 106 1.88 -70.56 31.09
C GLY A 106 3.00 -71.18 31.94
N TRP A 107 3.34 -70.52 33.04
CA TRP A 107 4.40 -70.87 33.99
C TRP A 107 4.49 -72.37 34.33
N GLY A 108 3.37 -73.09 34.30
CA GLY A 108 3.33 -74.54 34.51
C GLY A 108 4.13 -75.36 33.49
N ARG A 109 4.13 -74.95 32.20
CA ARG A 109 4.99 -75.61 31.18
C ARG A 109 6.46 -75.29 31.39
N GLN A 110 6.76 -74.06 31.82
CA GLN A 110 8.14 -73.63 32.06
C GLN A 110 8.77 -74.33 33.28
N LEU A 111 7.97 -74.66 34.31
CA LEU A 111 8.42 -75.45 35.45
C LEU A 111 8.62 -76.93 35.10
N LEU A 112 7.73 -77.50 34.29
CA LEU A 112 7.87 -78.88 33.84
C LEU A 112 9.17 -79.05 33.05
N ASP A 113 9.44 -78.16 32.08
CA ASP A 113 10.69 -78.20 31.30
C ASP A 113 11.95 -78.11 32.17
N ARG A 114 11.92 -77.28 33.23
CA ARG A 114 13.05 -77.13 34.16
C ARG A 114 13.31 -78.39 34.99
N LEU A 115 12.28 -79.16 35.31
CA LEU A 115 12.43 -80.39 36.10
C LEU A 115 12.93 -81.57 35.28
N THR A 116 12.49 -81.71 34.02
CA THR A 116 12.95 -82.79 33.14
C THR A 116 14.36 -82.58 32.60
N ASN A 117 14.89 -81.35 32.59
CA ASN A 117 16.18 -81.03 31.98
C ASN A 117 17.37 -81.04 32.97
N VAL A 118 17.19 -81.61 34.17
CA VAL A 118 18.22 -81.67 35.24
C VAL A 118 18.61 -83.13 35.58
N PHE A 119 18.23 -84.10 34.74
CA PHE A 119 18.77 -85.47 34.79
C PHE A 119 19.43 -85.85 33.47
#